data_AF-A0A7L0W2B2-F1
#
_entry.id   AF-A0A7L0W2B2-F1
#
_cell.length_a   1.000
_cell.length_b   1.000
_cell.length_c   1.000
_cell.angle_alpha   90.00
_cell.angle_beta   90.00
_cell.angle_gamma   90.00
#
_symmetry.space_group_name_H-M   'P 1'
#
loop_
_entity.id
_entity.type
_entity.pdbx_description
1 polymer ?
#
loop_
_entity_poly.entity_id
_entity_poly.type
_entity_poly.pdbx_seq_one_letter_code
_entity_poly.pdbx_strand_id
1 'polypeptide(L)'
;LSEGAVPRTQVEKRKTSPYFSSRGSKEAPSPPRRKAFRKWTPPRSPFNLVQETLFHDPWKLLIATIFLNKTSGKMAVPVLWEFLGKYPSPEAARAADWREMAELLRPLGLYALRAKTIIKFSDEYLSKQWKYPIELHGIGKYGNDSYRIFCVNEWKEVR
;
A
#
# COMPACT_ATOMS: atom_id res chain seq x y z
N LEU A 1 39.75 60.25 4.21
CA LEU A 1 39.79 59.52 5.50
C LEU A 1 38.62 60.08 6.32
N SER A 2 37.44 59.44 6.22
CA SER A 2 36.92 58.52 7.25
C SER A 2 36.30 59.35 8.40
N GLU A 3 35.03 59.31 8.80
CA GLU A 3 33.88 58.40 8.63
C GLU A 3 32.59 59.23 8.80
N GLY A 4 31.61 59.05 7.91
CA GLY A 4 30.25 59.59 8.09
C GLY A 4 29.36 58.52 8.71
N ALA A 5 28.83 58.79 9.91
CA ALA A 5 27.97 57.89 10.67
C ALA A 5 26.68 57.53 9.90
N VAL A 6 26.43 56.23 9.75
CA VAL A 6 25.21 55.66 9.14
C VAL A 6 24.07 55.70 10.17
N PRO A 7 22.87 56.24 9.85
CA PRO A 7 21.73 56.19 10.76
C PRO A 7 21.15 54.77 10.84
N ARG A 8 20.88 54.29 12.06
CA ARG A 8 20.17 53.03 12.34
C ARG A 8 18.76 53.05 11.74
N THR A 9 18.51 52.18 10.77
CA THR A 9 17.17 51.90 10.24
C THR A 9 16.31 51.24 11.31
N GLN A 10 15.20 51.86 11.69
CA GLN A 10 14.20 51.25 12.56
C GLN A 10 13.55 50.07 11.83
N VAL A 11 13.65 48.87 12.41
CA VAL A 11 12.97 47.67 11.92
C VAL A 11 11.48 47.80 12.25
N GLU A 12 10.65 48.12 11.25
CA GLU A 12 9.21 48.09 11.39
C GLU A 12 8.75 46.67 11.79
N LYS A 13 8.06 46.58 12.93
CA LYS A 13 7.44 45.33 13.40
C LYS A 13 6.41 44.89 12.36
N ARG A 14 6.57 43.66 11.85
CA ARG A 14 5.62 43.02 10.92
C ARG A 14 4.20 43.10 11.49
N LYS A 15 3.33 43.83 10.79
CA LYS A 15 1.90 43.91 11.08
C LYS A 15 1.27 42.55 10.77
N THR A 16 0.95 41.76 11.80
CA THR A 16 0.10 40.58 11.63
C THR A 16 -1.33 41.06 11.39
N SER A 17 -2.05 40.39 10.49
CA SER A 17 -3.46 40.68 10.22
C SER A 17 -4.27 40.64 11.53
N PRO A 18 -5.27 41.52 11.70
CA PRO A 18 -6.14 41.54 12.89
C PRO A 18 -6.88 40.21 13.12
N TYR A 19 -6.88 39.32 12.13
CA TYR A 19 -7.42 37.96 12.27
C TYR A 19 -6.53 37.02 13.10
N PHE A 20 -5.23 37.30 13.21
CA PHE A 20 -4.26 36.50 13.96
C PHE A 20 -3.89 37.12 15.32
N SER A 21 -4.61 38.15 15.76
CA SER A 21 -4.40 38.68 17.11
C SER A 21 -4.87 37.66 18.14
N SER A 22 -3.95 37.26 19.03
CA SER A 22 -4.09 36.25 20.11
C SER A 22 -5.09 36.66 21.23
N ARG A 23 -6.18 37.34 20.89
CA ARG A 23 -7.24 37.72 21.85
C ARG A 23 -8.61 37.35 21.29
N GLY A 24 -9.05 36.14 21.67
CA GLY A 24 -10.37 35.57 21.43
C GLY A 24 -10.22 34.05 21.28
N SER A 25 -10.85 33.16 22.03
CA SER A 25 -11.98 33.24 22.97
C SER A 25 -11.92 31.98 23.84
N LYS A 26 -12.26 32.07 25.14
CA LYS A 26 -12.50 30.88 26.00
C LYS A 26 -13.74 30.06 25.57
N GLU A 27 -14.38 30.44 24.47
CA GLU A 27 -15.62 29.89 23.93
C GLU A 27 -15.49 29.47 22.46
N ALA A 28 -14.26 29.34 21.93
CA ALA A 28 -14.09 28.69 20.64
C ALA A 28 -14.59 27.24 20.77
N PRO A 29 -15.60 26.80 20.00
CA PRO A 29 -15.97 25.40 19.99
C PRO A 29 -14.72 24.60 19.64
N SER A 30 -14.46 23.55 20.42
CA SER A 30 -13.30 22.70 20.19
C SER A 30 -13.26 22.31 18.71
N PRO A 31 -12.07 22.25 18.07
CA PRO A 31 -11.97 21.76 16.70
C PRO A 31 -12.82 20.49 16.60
N PRO A 32 -13.72 20.38 15.61
CA PRO A 32 -14.63 19.25 15.53
C PRO A 32 -13.78 18.00 15.69
N ARG A 33 -14.09 17.19 16.74
CA ARG A 33 -13.49 15.88 16.93
C ARG A 33 -13.90 15.07 15.72
N ARG A 34 -13.19 15.23 14.60
CA ARG A 34 -13.26 14.31 13.49
C ARG A 34 -12.97 12.98 14.15
N LYS A 35 -13.98 12.11 14.28
CA LYS A 35 -13.73 10.69 14.49
C LYS A 35 -12.79 10.36 13.34
N ALA A 36 -11.49 10.27 13.65
CA ALA A 36 -10.51 9.99 12.62
C ALA A 36 -11.01 8.71 11.98
N PHE A 37 -11.36 8.76 10.69
CA PHE A 37 -11.53 7.55 9.91
C PHE A 37 -10.17 6.86 9.97
N ARG A 38 -9.98 6.03 11.00
CA ARG A 38 -8.72 5.33 11.25
C ARG A 38 -8.66 4.25 10.20
N LYS A 39 -8.04 4.58 9.06
CA LYS A 39 -7.67 3.60 8.04
C LYS A 39 -6.86 2.51 8.75
N TRP A 40 -7.31 1.27 8.59
CA TRP A 40 -6.65 0.11 9.18
C TRP A 40 -5.17 0.10 8.81
N THR A 41 -4.30 -0.10 9.80
CA THR A 41 -2.87 -0.29 9.61
C THR A 41 -2.50 -1.49 10.46
N PRO A 42 -2.25 -2.67 9.86
CA PRO A 42 -1.90 -3.85 10.61
C PRO A 42 -0.57 -3.61 11.36
N PRO A 43 -0.45 -4.07 12.61
CA PRO A 43 0.78 -3.92 13.37
C PRO A 43 1.91 -4.75 12.75
N ARG A 44 3.15 -4.29 12.94
CA ARG A 44 4.34 -5.09 12.61
C ARG A 44 4.52 -6.21 13.62
N SER A 45 4.84 -7.40 13.13
CA SER A 45 5.06 -8.59 13.95
C SER A 45 6.54 -8.99 13.95
N PRO A 46 7.01 -9.79 14.91
CA PRO A 46 8.37 -10.33 14.88
C PRO A 46 8.62 -11.30 13.72
N PHE A 47 7.56 -11.74 13.02
CA PHE A 47 7.64 -12.72 11.94
C PHE A 47 7.95 -12.10 10.57
N ASN A 48 7.87 -10.77 10.44
CA ASN A 48 8.18 -10.01 9.23
C ASN A 48 7.50 -10.60 7.98
N LEU A 49 6.20 -10.84 8.07
CA LEU A 49 5.43 -11.36 6.94
C LEU A 49 5.43 -10.35 5.79
N VAL A 50 5.56 -10.81 4.55
CA VAL A 50 5.58 -9.92 3.37
C VAL A 50 4.28 -9.12 3.23
N GLN A 51 3.17 -9.63 3.77
CA GLN A 51 1.89 -8.95 3.85
C GLN A 51 1.96 -7.65 4.68
N GLU A 52 2.82 -7.59 5.71
CA GLU A 52 3.00 -6.41 6.56
C GLU A 52 3.62 -5.22 5.80
N THR A 53 4.29 -5.46 4.67
CA THR A 53 4.87 -4.39 3.83
C THR A 53 3.96 -4.04 2.66
N LEU A 54 3.13 -4.98 2.19
CA LEU A 54 2.31 -4.83 0.99
C LEU A 54 0.86 -4.42 1.25
N PHE A 55 0.40 -4.37 2.51
CA PHE A 55 -1.02 -4.15 2.84
C PHE A 55 -1.65 -2.87 2.26
N HIS A 56 -0.84 -1.85 1.97
CA HIS A 56 -1.30 -0.61 1.34
C HIS A 56 -1.82 -0.80 -0.08
N ASP A 57 -1.40 -1.89 -0.75
CA ASP A 57 -1.75 -2.25 -2.12
C ASP A 57 -2.31 -3.69 -2.13
N PRO A 58 -3.64 -3.86 -2.09
CA PRO A 58 -4.25 -5.18 -2.03
C PRO A 58 -3.89 -6.09 -3.20
N TRP A 59 -3.67 -5.54 -4.40
CA TRP A 59 -3.26 -6.34 -5.55
C TRP A 59 -1.87 -6.94 -5.33
N LYS A 60 -0.89 -6.11 -4.93
CA LYS A 60 0.47 -6.61 -4.64
C LYS A 60 0.49 -7.62 -3.50
N LEU A 61 -0.30 -7.39 -2.45
CA LEU A 61 -0.45 -8.34 -1.35
C LEU A 61 -0.99 -9.68 -1.85
N LEU A 62 -2.02 -9.68 -2.69
CA LEU A 62 -2.61 -10.91 -3.24
C LEU A 62 -1.65 -11.62 -4.22
N ILE A 63 -0.90 -10.89 -5.04
CA ILE A 63 0.18 -11.46 -5.85
C ILE A 63 1.20 -12.18 -4.95
N ALA A 64 1.60 -11.57 -3.83
CA ALA A 64 2.52 -12.22 -2.89
C ALA A 64 1.95 -13.54 -2.36
N THR A 65 0.63 -13.63 -2.10
CA THR A 65 0.00 -14.89 -1.68
C THR A 65 0.03 -15.95 -2.78
N ILE A 66 -0.13 -15.56 -4.05
CA ILE A 66 0.00 -16.47 -5.21
C ILE A 66 1.43 -17.01 -5.34
N PHE A 67 2.43 -16.16 -5.09
CA PHE A 67 3.85 -16.54 -5.10
C PHE A 67 4.20 -17.53 -3.99
N LEU A 68 3.59 -17.39 -2.81
CA LEU A 68 3.85 -18.23 -1.65
C LEU A 68 3.10 -19.58 -1.69
N ASN A 69 2.23 -19.81 -2.67
CA ASN A 69 1.54 -21.09 -2.84
C ASN A 69 2.54 -22.21 -3.13
N LYS A 70 2.72 -23.12 -2.15
CA LYS A 70 3.64 -24.26 -2.19
C LYS A 70 5.09 -23.88 -2.52
N THR A 71 5.49 -22.65 -2.18
CA THR A 71 6.85 -22.14 -2.39
C THR A 71 7.31 -21.43 -1.12
N SER A 72 8.56 -21.66 -0.70
CA SER A 72 9.10 -21.01 0.49
C SER A 72 9.29 -19.51 0.28
N GLY A 73 9.06 -18.70 1.31
CA GLY A 73 9.26 -17.26 1.25
C GLY A 73 10.69 -16.86 0.86
N LYS A 74 11.70 -17.65 1.28
CA LYS A 74 13.11 -17.45 0.93
C LYS A 74 13.34 -17.44 -0.59
N MET A 75 12.62 -18.28 -1.34
CA MET A 75 12.71 -18.34 -2.79
C MET A 75 11.75 -17.36 -3.46
N ALA A 76 10.53 -17.24 -2.94
CA ALA A 76 9.45 -16.47 -3.56
C ALA A 76 9.67 -14.95 -3.47
N VAL A 77 10.14 -14.43 -2.32
CA VAL A 77 10.20 -12.99 -2.06
C VAL A 77 11.17 -12.25 -2.99
N PRO A 78 12.39 -12.74 -3.28
CA PRO A 78 13.28 -12.09 -4.25
C PRO A 78 12.65 -11.97 -5.65
N VAL A 79 12.05 -13.05 -6.14
CA VAL A 79 11.41 -13.09 -7.47
C VAL A 79 10.13 -12.25 -7.48
N LEU A 80 9.42 -12.13 -6.36
CA LEU A 80 8.28 -11.23 -6.22
C LEU A 80 8.69 -9.77 -6.45
N TRP A 81 9.82 -9.33 -5.90
CA TRP A 81 10.28 -7.96 -6.10
C TRP A 81 10.70 -7.69 -7.54
N GLU A 82 11.36 -8.65 -8.19
CA GLU A 82 11.68 -8.57 -9.62
C GLU A 82 10.39 -8.50 -10.46
N PHE A 83 9.41 -9.35 -10.16
CA PHE A 83 8.09 -9.34 -10.78
C PHE A 83 7.40 -7.98 -10.62
N LEU A 84 7.38 -7.41 -9.42
CA LEU A 84 6.75 -6.11 -9.16
C LEU A 84 7.52 -4.94 -9.80
N GLY A 85 8.82 -5.11 -10.07
CA GLY A 85 9.60 -4.19 -10.88
C GLY A 85 9.20 -4.21 -12.36
N LYS A 86 8.99 -5.41 -12.93
CA LYS A 86 8.57 -5.58 -14.34
C LYS A 86 7.08 -5.30 -14.57
N TYR A 87 6.22 -5.70 -13.62
CA TYR A 87 4.76 -5.57 -13.67
C TYR A 87 4.25 -4.84 -12.42
N PRO A 88 4.29 -3.50 -12.39
CA PRO A 88 4.05 -2.73 -11.16
C PRO A 88 2.57 -2.60 -10.78
N SER A 89 1.63 -3.00 -11.65
CA SER A 89 0.18 -2.81 -11.48
C SER A 89 -0.63 -3.96 -12.13
N PRO A 90 -1.91 -4.12 -11.75
CA PRO A 90 -2.80 -5.11 -12.39
C PRO A 90 -2.98 -4.87 -13.89
N GLU A 91 -2.96 -3.62 -14.35
CA GLU A 91 -3.05 -3.27 -15.78
C GLU A 91 -1.84 -3.79 -16.55
N ALA A 92 -0.63 -3.63 -16.00
CA ALA A 92 0.58 -4.16 -16.61
C ALA A 92 0.58 -5.69 -16.61
N ALA A 93 0.15 -6.31 -15.51
CA ALA A 93 0.13 -7.76 -15.38
C ALA A 93 -0.92 -8.44 -16.27
N ARG A 94 -2.13 -7.87 -16.44
CA ARG A 94 -3.17 -8.45 -17.31
C ARG A 94 -2.82 -8.39 -18.80
N ALA A 95 -2.01 -7.42 -19.21
CA ALA A 95 -1.59 -7.23 -20.59
C ALA A 95 -0.32 -8.03 -20.96
N ALA A 96 0.30 -8.70 -20.00
CA ALA A 96 1.56 -9.42 -20.21
C ALA A 96 1.39 -10.73 -21.01
N ASP A 97 2.45 -11.15 -21.72
CA ASP A 97 2.54 -12.52 -22.23
C ASP A 97 2.84 -13.48 -21.08
N TRP A 98 1.99 -14.49 -20.92
CA TRP A 98 2.17 -15.53 -19.92
C TRP A 98 3.47 -16.31 -20.11
N ARG A 99 3.99 -16.45 -21.34
CA ARG A 99 5.25 -17.14 -21.60
C ARG A 99 6.43 -16.38 -21.01
N GLU A 100 6.52 -15.08 -21.26
CA GLU A 100 7.56 -14.24 -20.66
C GLU A 100 7.47 -14.20 -19.13
N MET A 101 6.25 -14.09 -18.59
CA MET A 101 6.05 -14.14 -17.15
C MET A 101 6.45 -15.51 -16.57
N ALA A 102 6.16 -16.59 -17.27
CA ALA A 102 6.55 -17.94 -16.88
C ALA A 102 8.07 -18.12 -16.82
N GLU A 103 8.84 -17.48 -17.70
CA GLU A 103 10.32 -17.50 -17.63
C GLU A 103 10.83 -16.90 -16.32
N LEU A 104 10.28 -15.75 -15.91
CA LEU A 104 10.61 -15.12 -14.63
C LEU A 104 10.25 -16.01 -13.43
N LEU A 105 9.10 -16.69 -13.51
CA LEU A 105 8.61 -17.54 -12.42
C LEU A 105 9.26 -18.93 -12.39
N ARG A 106 10.04 -19.30 -13.40
CA ARG A 106 10.62 -20.64 -13.59
C ARG A 106 11.32 -21.20 -12.34
N PRO A 107 12.15 -20.43 -11.60
CA PRO A 107 12.85 -20.95 -10.42
C PRO A 107 11.92 -21.38 -9.27
N LEU A 108 10.66 -20.92 -9.28
CA LEU A 108 9.72 -21.17 -8.18
C LEU A 108 8.87 -22.44 -8.38
N GLY A 109 8.97 -23.11 -9.53
CA GLY A 109 8.07 -24.18 -9.94
C GLY A 109 6.65 -23.69 -10.25
N LEU A 110 5.83 -24.56 -10.83
CA LEU A 110 4.44 -24.26 -11.25
C LEU A 110 4.31 -23.01 -12.13
N TYR A 111 5.38 -22.61 -12.80
CA TYR A 111 5.54 -21.30 -13.42
C TYR A 111 4.50 -21.00 -14.50
N ALA A 112 4.17 -21.98 -15.36
CA ALA A 112 3.17 -21.81 -16.41
C ALA A 112 1.76 -21.65 -15.84
N LEU A 113 1.42 -22.44 -14.82
CA LEU A 113 0.13 -22.32 -14.11
C LEU A 113 0.06 -20.96 -13.41
N ARG A 114 1.10 -20.62 -12.65
CA ARG A 114 1.17 -19.37 -11.88
C ARG A 114 1.09 -18.14 -12.79
N ALA A 115 1.80 -18.12 -13.91
CA ALA A 115 1.76 -17.01 -14.87
C ALA A 115 0.33 -16.78 -15.41
N LYS A 116 -0.33 -17.85 -15.86
CA LYS A 116 -1.71 -17.78 -16.36
C LYS A 116 -2.68 -17.34 -15.25
N THR A 117 -2.50 -17.86 -14.03
CA THR A 117 -3.28 -17.44 -12.86
C THR A 117 -3.11 -15.96 -12.57
N ILE A 118 -1.88 -15.43 -12.56
CA ILE A 118 -1.61 -14.01 -12.28
C ILE A 118 -2.27 -13.10 -13.31
N ILE A 119 -2.17 -13.43 -14.61
CA ILE A 119 -2.78 -12.65 -15.68
C ILE A 119 -4.30 -12.61 -15.51
N LYS A 120 -4.93 -13.80 -15.35
CA LYS A 120 -6.38 -13.89 -15.18
C LYS A 120 -6.86 -13.24 -13.87
N PHE A 121 -6.14 -13.43 -12.77
CA PHE A 121 -6.39 -12.76 -11.50
C PHE A 121 -6.37 -11.25 -11.67
N SER A 122 -5.35 -10.70 -12.33
CA SER A 122 -5.18 -9.25 -12.51
C SER A 122 -6.25 -8.65 -13.43
N ASP A 123 -6.71 -9.42 -14.41
CA ASP A 123 -7.86 -9.03 -15.24
C ASP A 123 -9.15 -8.99 -14.41
N GLU A 124 -9.48 -10.06 -13.70
CA GLU A 124 -10.68 -10.12 -12.85
C GLU A 124 -10.64 -9.10 -11.71
N TYR A 125 -9.46 -8.80 -11.16
CA TYR A 125 -9.27 -7.78 -10.13
C TYR A 125 -9.79 -6.41 -10.57
N LEU A 126 -9.64 -6.07 -11.86
CA LEU A 126 -10.05 -4.79 -12.44
C LEU A 126 -11.45 -4.84 -13.06
N SER A 127 -11.84 -5.96 -13.66
CA SER A 127 -13.05 -6.07 -14.48
C SER A 127 -14.27 -6.58 -13.73
N LYS A 128 -14.09 -7.36 -12.66
CA LYS A 128 -15.18 -7.96 -11.88
C LYS A 128 -15.58 -7.04 -10.74
N GLN A 129 -16.88 -6.98 -10.44
CA GLN A 129 -17.34 -6.45 -9.15
C GLN A 129 -17.14 -7.53 -8.08
N TRP A 130 -16.25 -7.31 -7.12
CA TRP A 130 -15.96 -8.23 -6.03
C TRP A 130 -15.98 -7.49 -4.69
N LYS A 131 -16.36 -8.20 -3.62
CA LYS A 131 -16.30 -7.70 -2.24
C LYS A 131 -15.10 -8.27 -1.51
N TYR A 132 -14.82 -9.55 -1.70
CA TYR A 132 -13.67 -10.24 -1.14
C TYR A 132 -12.88 -10.95 -2.24
N PRO A 133 -11.54 -11.02 -2.12
CA PRO A 133 -10.73 -11.52 -3.22
C PRO A 133 -10.86 -13.03 -3.42
N ILE A 134 -11.45 -13.79 -2.50
CA ILE A 134 -11.82 -15.21 -2.74
C ILE A 134 -12.73 -15.41 -3.96
N GLU A 135 -13.42 -14.36 -4.38
CA GLU A 135 -14.25 -14.35 -5.58
C GLU A 135 -13.43 -14.29 -6.87
N LEU A 136 -12.13 -13.99 -6.79
CA LEU A 136 -11.22 -13.81 -7.91
C LEU A 136 -10.44 -15.09 -8.20
N HIS A 137 -10.22 -15.36 -9.48
CA HIS A 137 -9.46 -16.51 -9.93
C HIS A 137 -8.08 -16.56 -9.26
N GLY A 138 -7.70 -17.73 -8.75
CA GLY A 138 -6.39 -17.96 -8.14
C GLY A 138 -6.29 -17.61 -6.65
N ILE A 139 -7.30 -16.97 -6.06
CA ILE A 139 -7.32 -16.62 -4.64
C ILE A 139 -8.20 -17.61 -3.86
N GLY A 140 -7.57 -18.40 -2.99
CA GLY A 140 -8.27 -19.28 -2.05
C GLY A 140 -8.36 -18.70 -0.64
N LYS A 141 -8.73 -19.55 0.33
CA LYS A 141 -8.85 -19.17 1.76
C LYS A 141 -7.62 -18.41 2.27
N TYR A 142 -6.41 -18.90 1.99
CA TYR A 142 -5.17 -18.26 2.42
C TYR A 142 -5.02 -16.80 1.95
N GLY A 143 -5.26 -16.55 0.65
CA GLY A 143 -5.17 -15.19 0.10
C GLY A 143 -6.29 -14.29 0.61
N ASN A 144 -7.48 -14.84 0.79
CA ASN A 144 -8.62 -14.12 1.36
C ASN A 144 -8.40 -13.72 2.82
N ASP A 145 -7.91 -14.65 3.65
CA ASP A 145 -7.59 -14.39 5.05
C ASP A 145 -6.47 -13.34 5.16
N SER A 146 -5.46 -13.42 4.28
CA SER A 146 -4.42 -12.40 4.20
C SER A 146 -5.02 -11.02 3.91
N TYR A 147 -5.93 -10.90 2.94
CA TYR A 147 -6.62 -9.64 2.67
C TYR A 147 -7.43 -9.15 3.88
N ARG A 148 -8.19 -10.04 4.52
CA ARG A 148 -9.05 -9.73 5.68
C ARG A 148 -8.27 -9.31 6.94
N ILE A 149 -7.04 -9.79 7.09
CA ILE A 149 -6.16 -9.43 8.21
C ILE A 149 -5.42 -8.11 7.91
N PHE A 150 -4.86 -7.97 6.71
CA PHE A 150 -3.90 -6.91 6.42
C PHE A 150 -4.51 -5.71 5.70
N CYS A 151 -5.43 -5.92 4.75
CA CYS A 151 -6.00 -4.83 3.95
C CYS A 151 -7.26 -4.22 4.61
N VAL A 152 -8.01 -5.01 5.36
CA VAL A 152 -9.21 -4.55 6.11
C VAL A 152 -9.13 -4.95 7.58
N ASN A 153 -9.89 -4.30 8.45
CA ASN A 153 -9.87 -4.53 9.90
C ASN A 153 -10.79 -5.69 10.32
N GLU A 154 -10.66 -6.85 9.68
CA GLU A 154 -11.50 -8.04 9.93
C GLU A 154 -10.69 -9.19 10.57
N TRP A 155 -9.47 -8.92 11.04
CA TRP A 155 -8.55 -9.94 11.56
C TRP A 155 -9.14 -10.80 12.70
N LYS A 156 -10.09 -10.27 13.50
CA LYS A 156 -10.77 -11.01 14.58
C LYS A 156 -11.79 -12.03 14.09
N GLU A 157 -12.25 -11.88 12.85
CA GLU A 157 -13.29 -12.72 12.24
C GLU A 157 -12.70 -13.79 11.31
N VAL A 158 -11.39 -13.78 11.13
CA VAL A 158 -10.64 -14.79 10.39
C VAL A 158 -10.38 -15.98 11.31
N ARG A 159 -10.66 -17.20 10.82
CA ARG A 159 -10.53 -18.47 11.56
C ARG A 159 -9.57 -19.42 10.85
#